data_AF-A0A8T5PW89-F1
#
_entry.id   AF-A0A8T5PW89-F1
#
_cell.length_a   1.000
_cell.length_b   1.000
_cell.length_c   1.000
_cell.angle_alpha   90.00
_cell.angle_beta   90.00
_cell.angle_gamma   90.00
#
_symmetry.space_group_name_H-M   'P 1'
#
loop_
_entity.id
_entity.type
_entity.pdbx_description
1 polymer ?
#
loop_
_entity_poly.entity_id
_entity_poly.type
_entity_poly.pdbx_seq_one_letter_code
_entity_poly.pdbx_strand_id
1 'polypeptide(L)'
;MGKISSMNTLPDGRIKIKVCVEEQEALCLKGCTTNVHVFSDALCTIESKVIERGKGGVTKHFLIPKKIRDKRKIQAGETRCQRIDSGSKAVFVYVVPYPGENGRKKEILSSPSFSGNWC
;
A
#
# COMPACT_ATOMS: atom_id res chain seq x y z
N MET A 1 15.24 -1.47 -1.98
CA MET A 1 14.28 -2.61 -2.05
C MET A 1 14.75 -3.70 -1.12
N GLY A 2 13.99 -3.97 -0.05
CA GLY A 2 14.34 -4.98 0.94
C GLY A 2 14.55 -6.39 0.36
N LYS A 3 15.51 -7.11 0.92
CA LYS A 3 15.82 -8.51 0.61
C LYS A 3 15.40 -9.41 1.76
N ILE A 4 14.81 -10.56 1.45
CA ILE A 4 14.53 -11.60 2.44
C ILE A 4 15.87 -12.22 2.86
N SER A 5 16.22 -12.11 4.13
CA SER A 5 17.46 -12.69 4.68
C SER A 5 17.24 -14.11 5.19
N SER A 6 16.07 -14.42 5.74
CA SER A 6 15.72 -15.79 6.11
C SER A 6 14.21 -16.02 6.04
N MET A 7 13.82 -17.25 5.75
CA MET A 7 12.44 -17.71 5.76
C MET A 7 12.38 -19.05 6.48
N ASN A 8 11.67 -19.10 7.61
CA ASN A 8 11.53 -20.31 8.42
C ASN A 8 10.05 -20.65 8.57
N THR A 9 9.71 -21.92 8.38
CA THR A 9 8.37 -22.44 8.66
C THR A 9 8.26 -22.77 10.15
N LEU A 10 7.19 -22.31 10.78
CA LEU A 10 6.88 -22.60 12.18
C LEU A 10 6.03 -23.88 12.27
N PRO A 11 6.01 -24.56 13.43
CA PRO A 11 5.25 -25.79 13.62
C PRO A 11 3.73 -25.67 13.40
N ASP A 12 3.18 -24.45 13.50
CA ASP A 12 1.78 -24.12 13.29
C ASP A 12 1.44 -23.83 11.81
N GLY A 13 2.39 -24.03 10.89
CA GLY A 13 2.23 -23.74 9.47
C GLY A 13 2.41 -22.27 9.09
N ARG A 14 2.71 -21.38 10.06
CA ARG A 14 3.02 -19.97 9.77
C ARG A 14 4.45 -19.83 9.25
N ILE A 15 4.72 -18.76 8.51
CA ILE A 15 6.04 -18.48 7.94
C ILE A 15 6.63 -17.24 8.64
N LYS A 16 7.81 -17.40 9.26
CA LYS A 16 8.59 -16.31 9.83
C LYS A 16 9.61 -15.84 8.80
N ILE A 17 9.47 -14.58 8.38
CA ILE A 17 10.35 -13.95 7.40
C ILE A 17 11.19 -12.89 8.12
N LYS A 18 12.51 -12.91 7.90
CA LYS A 18 13.39 -11.78 8.23
C LYS A 18 13.69 -11.02 6.95
N VAL A 19 13.48 -9.71 6.98
CA VAL A 19 13.71 -8.82 5.84
C VAL A 19 14.81 -7.82 6.21
N CYS A 20 15.81 -7.71 5.36
CA CYS A 20 16.83 -6.66 5.40
C CYS A 20 16.37 -5.55 4.47
N VAL A 21 16.13 -4.36 5.00
CA VAL A 21 15.71 -3.17 4.25
C VAL A 21 16.80 -2.11 4.31
N GLU A 22 16.80 -1.23 3.33
CA GLU A 22 17.66 -0.04 3.37
C GLU A 22 17.17 0.93 4.47
N GLU A 23 18.08 1.77 4.97
CA GLU A 23 17.77 2.72 6.05
C GLU A 23 16.62 3.66 5.66
N GLN A 24 16.63 4.20 4.45
CA GLN A 24 15.58 5.11 3.98
C GLN A 24 14.22 4.42 3.92
N GLU A 25 14.18 3.14 3.50
CA GLU A 25 12.94 2.36 3.47
C GLU A 25 12.43 2.08 4.89
N ALA A 26 13.32 1.79 5.84
CA ALA A 26 12.97 1.62 7.25
C ALA A 26 12.40 2.92 7.84
N LEU A 27 12.99 4.07 7.52
CA LEU A 27 12.49 5.38 7.94
C LEU A 27 11.12 5.69 7.33
N CYS A 28 10.86 5.27 6.08
CA CYS A 28 9.56 5.43 5.45
C CYS A 28 8.43 4.68 6.17
N LEU A 29 8.73 3.65 6.98
CA LEU A 29 7.73 2.98 7.80
C LEU A 29 7.18 3.89 8.89
N LYS A 30 7.87 4.97 9.29
CA LYS A 30 7.41 5.94 10.31
C LYS A 30 6.88 5.28 11.60
N GLY A 31 7.48 4.16 12.01
CA GLY A 31 7.07 3.38 13.19
C GLY A 31 5.86 2.46 12.98
N CYS A 32 5.30 2.37 11.77
CA CYS A 32 4.25 1.42 11.42
C CYS A 32 4.83 0.00 11.24
N THR A 33 4.95 -0.74 12.33
CA THR A 33 5.46 -2.13 12.35
C THR A 33 4.35 -3.19 12.22
N THR A 34 3.09 -2.77 12.25
CA THR A 34 1.91 -3.64 12.09
C THR A 34 1.30 -3.47 10.69
N ASN A 35 0.57 -4.50 10.22
CA ASN A 35 -0.05 -4.53 8.87
C ASN A 35 0.95 -4.34 7.72
N VAL A 36 2.15 -4.90 7.85
CA VAL A 36 3.14 -4.91 6.78
C VAL A 36 2.82 -6.03 5.79
N HIS A 37 2.63 -5.65 4.52
CA HIS A 37 2.39 -6.59 3.43
C HIS A 37 3.64 -6.69 2.54
N VAL A 38 4.05 -7.92 2.24
CA VAL A 38 5.16 -8.20 1.32
C VAL A 38 4.58 -8.52 -0.06
N PHE A 39 5.11 -7.89 -1.10
CA PHE A 39 4.73 -8.17 -2.49
C PHE A 39 5.98 -8.37 -3.36
N SER A 40 5.81 -9.08 -4.47
CA SER A 40 6.85 -9.28 -5.49
C SER A 40 6.29 -8.91 -6.86
N ASP A 41 7.00 -8.05 -7.60
CA ASP A 41 6.62 -7.63 -8.95
C ASP A 41 6.60 -8.80 -9.94
N ALA A 42 7.44 -9.82 -9.73
CA ALA A 42 7.48 -11.03 -10.54
C ALA A 42 6.18 -11.86 -10.47
N LEU A 43 5.37 -11.68 -9.43
CA LEU A 43 4.08 -12.36 -9.25
C LEU A 43 2.87 -11.53 -9.70
N CYS A 44 3.09 -10.33 -10.25
CA CYS A 44 2.03 -9.50 -10.79
C CYS A 44 1.53 -10.05 -12.13
N THR A 45 0.59 -11.01 -12.08
CA THR A 45 0.04 -11.70 -13.26
C THR A 45 -1.21 -11.04 -13.85
N ILE A 46 -1.84 -10.12 -13.12
CA ILE A 46 -3.09 -9.50 -13.57
C ILE A 46 -2.78 -8.24 -14.36
N GLU A 47 -3.04 -8.31 -15.66
CA GLU A 47 -2.89 -7.17 -16.55
C GLU A 47 -3.96 -6.11 -16.28
N SER A 48 -3.50 -4.86 -16.19
CA SER A 48 -4.34 -3.66 -16.16
C SER A 48 -4.02 -2.82 -17.39
N LYS A 49 -4.98 -1.96 -17.76
CA LYS A 49 -4.83 -1.02 -18.88
C LYS A 49 -4.63 0.38 -18.32
N VAL A 50 -3.68 1.09 -18.91
CA VAL A 50 -3.54 2.54 -18.76
C VAL A 50 -4.36 3.18 -19.88
N ILE A 51 -5.31 4.03 -19.52
CA ILE A 51 -6.09 4.82 -20.48
C ILE A 51 -5.67 6.27 -20.38
N GLU A 52 -5.44 6.90 -21.52
CA GLU A 52 -5.17 8.33 -21.61
C GLU A 52 -6.46 9.09 -21.90
N ARG A 53 -6.64 10.24 -21.26
CA ARG A 53 -7.77 11.16 -21.47
C ARG A 53 -7.27 12.60 -21.59
N GLY A 54 -8.04 13.41 -22.31
CA GLY A 54 -7.74 14.82 -22.60
C GLY A 54 -6.89 15.01 -23.87
N LYS A 55 -6.84 16.26 -24.36
CA LYS A 55 -6.03 16.63 -25.52
C LYS A 55 -4.55 16.38 -25.21
N GLY A 56 -3.92 15.46 -25.93
CA GLY A 56 -2.52 15.09 -25.73
C GLY A 56 -2.25 14.11 -24.58
N GLY A 57 -3.28 13.43 -24.05
CA GLY A 57 -3.07 12.35 -23.06
C GLY A 57 -2.56 12.83 -21.70
N VAL A 58 -2.86 14.08 -21.35
CA VAL A 58 -2.42 14.73 -20.10
C VAL A 58 -2.81 13.93 -18.86
N THR A 59 -3.94 13.21 -18.90
CA THR A 59 -4.39 12.39 -17.77
C THR A 59 -4.30 10.91 -18.11
N LYS A 60 -3.53 10.16 -17.32
CA LYS A 60 -3.46 8.69 -17.39
C LYS A 60 -4.25 8.06 -16.25
N HIS A 61 -5.05 7.06 -16.58
CA HIS A 61 -5.88 6.32 -15.63
C HIS A 61 -5.49 4.84 -15.62
N PHE A 62 -5.19 4.30 -14.43
CA PHE A 62 -5.09 2.86 -14.24
C PHE A 62 -6.48 2.26 -14.04
N LEU A 63 -6.88 1.33 -14.90
CA LEU A 63 -8.16 0.66 -14.74
C LEU A 63 -8.04 -0.54 -13.81
N ILE A 64 -8.85 -0.55 -12.74
CA ILE A 64 -9.00 -1.76 -11.91
C ILE A 64 -9.64 -2.87 -12.77
N PRO A 65 -8.89 -3.98 -13.04
CA PRO A 65 -9.36 -5.04 -13.93
C PRO A 65 -10.64 -5.68 -13.39
N LYS A 66 -11.58 -6.00 -14.29
CA LYS A 66 -12.85 -6.63 -13.93
C LYS A 66 -12.67 -7.92 -13.11
N LYS A 67 -11.59 -8.68 -13.37
CA LYS A 67 -11.26 -9.92 -12.68
C LYS A 67 -11.02 -9.75 -11.16
N ILE A 68 -10.61 -8.56 -10.72
CA ILE A 68 -10.32 -8.24 -9.30
C ILE A 68 -11.45 -7.43 -8.67
N ARG A 69 -12.46 -7.02 -9.45
CA ARG A 69 -13.64 -6.36 -8.89
C ARG A 69 -14.44 -7.42 -8.14
N ASP A 70 -14.21 -7.49 -6.83
CA ASP A 70 -15.13 -8.18 -5.93
C ASP A 70 -16.54 -7.61 -6.16
N LYS A 71 -17.60 -8.39 -5.87
CA LYS A 71 -18.99 -7.93 -6.03
C LYS A 71 -19.30 -6.68 -5.18
N ARG A 72 -18.42 -6.35 -4.23
CA ARG A 72 -18.44 -5.13 -3.43
C ARG A 72 -18.17 -3.92 -4.31
N LYS A 73 -19.10 -2.96 -4.30
CA LYS A 73 -18.94 -1.69 -5.01
C LYS A 73 -17.73 -0.93 -4.47
N ILE A 74 -16.65 -0.83 -5.25
CA ILE A 74 -15.54 0.08 -4.94
C ILE A 74 -16.11 1.50 -4.85
N GLN A 75 -15.91 2.18 -3.72
CA GLN A 75 -16.40 3.55 -3.57
C GLN A 75 -15.52 4.49 -4.39
N ALA A 76 -16.16 5.38 -5.15
CA ALA A 76 -15.47 6.51 -5.73
C ALA A 76 -15.09 7.47 -4.60
N GLY A 77 -13.81 7.79 -4.49
CA GLY A 77 -13.29 8.64 -3.42
C GLY A 77 -11.78 8.81 -3.55
N GLU A 78 -11.20 9.56 -2.62
CA GLU A 78 -9.75 9.73 -2.56
C GLU A 78 -9.07 8.41 -2.18
N THR A 79 -8.11 7.99 -3.00
CA THR A 79 -7.25 6.84 -2.72
C THR A 79 -5.87 7.34 -2.39
N ARG A 80 -5.23 6.69 -1.41
CA ARG A 80 -3.80 6.88 -1.19
C ARG A 80 -3.04 6.03 -2.20
N CYS A 81 -1.91 6.56 -2.68
CA CYS A 81 -0.99 5.82 -3.51
C CYS A 81 0.44 6.02 -3.04
N GLN A 82 1.27 5.01 -3.27
CA GLN A 82 2.71 5.10 -3.10
C GLN A 82 3.37 4.72 -4.42
N ARG A 83 4.29 5.57 -4.88
CA ARG A 83 5.17 5.26 -5.99
C ARG A 83 6.50 4.74 -5.43
N ILE A 84 6.96 3.64 -5.98
CA ILE A 84 8.24 3.01 -5.67
C ILE A 84 8.99 2.90 -7.00
N ASP A 85 10.11 3.61 -7.11
CA ASP A 85 10.98 3.50 -8.28
C ASP A 85 12.01 2.40 -8.04
N SER A 86 12.14 1.48 -9.00
CA SER A 86 13.06 0.35 -8.94
C SER A 86 13.78 0.22 -10.28
N GLY A 87 14.90 0.94 -10.41
CA GLY A 87 15.74 0.95 -11.62
C GLY A 87 14.96 1.30 -12.88
N SER A 88 14.64 0.30 -13.70
CA SER A 88 13.92 0.44 -14.97
C SER A 88 12.39 0.41 -14.84
N LYS A 89 11.85 0.21 -13.63
CA LYS A 89 10.40 0.09 -13.39
C LYS A 89 9.93 1.10 -12.35
N ALA A 90 8.71 1.58 -12.51
CA ALA A 90 7.98 2.29 -11.47
C ALA A 90 6.79 1.43 -11.03
N VAL A 91 6.69 1.18 -9.72
CA VAL A 91 5.60 0.44 -9.10
C VAL A 91 4.68 1.43 -8.39
N PHE A 92 3.38 1.33 -8.66
CA PHE A 92 2.37 2.13 -7.99
C PHE A 92 1.50 1.22 -7.13
N VAL A 93 1.52 1.44 -5.82
CA VAL A 93 0.71 0.70 -4.85
C VAL A 93 -0.47 1.58 -4.44
N TYR A 94 -1.69 1.09 -4.69
CA TYR A 94 -2.94 1.78 -4.36
C TYR A 94 -3.66 1.04 -3.23
N VAL A 95 -4.21 1.79 -2.28
CA VAL A 95 -5.10 1.25 -1.24
C VAL A 95 -6.52 1.66 -1.55
N VAL A 96 -7.30 0.73 -2.11
CA VAL A 96 -8.68 0.98 -2.50
C VAL A 96 -9.61 0.61 -1.34
N PRO A 97 -10.40 1.56 -0.81
CA PRO A 97 -11.37 1.25 0.23
C PRO A 97 -12.55 0.48 -0.35
N TYR A 98 -12.86 -0.67 0.25
CA TYR A 98 -14.15 -1.32 0.06
C TYR A 98 -15.16 -0.77 1.07
N PRO A 99 -16.46 -0.69 0.71
CA PRO A 99 -17.49 -0.44 1.69
C PRO A 99 -17.45 -1.56 2.71
N GLY A 100 -16.97 -1.26 3.92
CA GLY A 100 -17.18 -2.11 5.08
C GLY A 100 -18.61 -1.93 5.60
N GLU A 101 -19.13 -2.92 6.31
CA GLU A 101 -20.39 -2.86 7.08
C GLU A 101 -20.41 -1.76 8.17
N ASN A 102 -19.34 -0.98 8.33
CA ASN A 102 -19.18 -0.01 9.41
C ASN A 102 -19.31 1.44 8.92
N GLY A 103 -20.56 1.87 8.75
CA GLY A 103 -20.96 3.27 8.78
C GLY A 103 -20.88 3.88 10.19
N ARG A 104 -19.71 3.84 10.84
CA ARG A 104 -19.45 4.67 12.02
C ARG A 104 -18.26 5.57 11.72
N LYS A 105 -18.55 6.86 11.56
CA LYS A 105 -17.60 7.97 11.64
C LYS A 105 -16.62 7.68 12.78
N LYS A 106 -15.36 7.45 12.46
CA LYS A 106 -14.30 7.72 13.43
C LYS A 106 -14.03 9.21 13.31
N GLU A 107 -14.58 9.97 14.26
CA GLU A 107 -14.13 11.33 14.52
C GLU A 107 -12.61 11.34 14.61
N ILE A 108 -12.05 12.32 13.91
CA ILE A 108 -10.64 12.66 13.92
C ILE A 108 -10.34 13.11 15.35
N LEU A 109 -9.69 12.26 16.14
CA LEU A 109 -9.03 12.71 17.36
C LEU A 109 -7.83 13.56 16.92
N SER A 110 -8.06 14.87 16.97
CA SER A 110 -7.05 15.91 16.96
C SER A 110 -5.91 15.55 17.92
N SER A 111 -4.68 15.63 17.41
CA SER A 111 -3.44 15.52 18.16
C SER A 111 -3.49 16.38 19.43
N PRO A 112 -3.11 15.87 20.62
CA PRO A 112 -2.85 16.75 21.74
C PRO A 112 -1.51 17.45 21.50
N SER A 113 -1.56 18.78 21.42
CA SER A 113 -0.41 19.67 21.54
C SER A 113 0.29 19.42 22.88
N PHE A 114 1.51 18.87 22.81
CA PHE A 114 2.39 18.72 23.97
C PHE A 114 3.02 20.09 24.28
N SER A 115 2.42 20.84 25.21
CA SER A 115 3.07 21.95 25.91
C SER A 115 3.35 21.51 27.34
N GLY A 116 4.61 21.35 27.71
CA GLY A 116 5.01 20.99 29.06
C GLY A 116 6.49 21.18 29.29
N ASN A 117 6.82 22.21 30.07
CA ASN A 117 8.14 22.66 30.48
C ASN A 117 9.04 21.54 31.03
N TRP A 118 10.33 21.61 30.70
CA TRP A 118 11.39 20.94 31.44
C TRP A 118 11.96 21.92 32.47
N CYS A 119 12.33 21.35 33.62
CA CYS A 119 12.81 21.98 34.84
C CYS A 119 13.90 23.04 34.65
#